data_AF-A0A375BWQ9-F1
#
_entry.id   AF-A0A375BWQ9-F1
#
_cell.length_a   1.000
_cell.length_b   1.000
_cell.length_c   1.000
_cell.angle_alpha   90.00
_cell.angle_beta   90.00
_cell.angle_gamma   90.00
#
_symmetry.space_group_name_H-M   'P 1'
#
loop_
_entity.id
_entity.type
_entity.pdbx_description
1 polymer ?
#
loop_
_entity_poly.entity_id
_entity_poly.type
_entity_poly.pdbx_seq_one_letter_code
_entity_poly.pdbx_strand_id
1 'polypeptide(L)'
;MQLMPVYGPDGWRERYGEAIAGSDNGLRYFLTPDVKDELLAAGVIFTISSRMMTDDPERLKEALIEIIKRRSKARALRRISIEQAAPLRPVPTTDDAPA
;
A
#
# COMPACT_ATOMS: atom_id res chain seq x y z
N MET A 1 15.96 -21.59 -8.26
CA MET A 1 14.85 -20.65 -8.52
C MET A 1 13.55 -21.37 -8.26
N GLN A 2 12.78 -20.94 -7.26
CA GLN A 2 11.48 -21.52 -6.94
C GLN A 2 10.39 -20.61 -7.50
N LEU A 3 9.77 -21.05 -8.59
CA LEU A 3 8.62 -20.36 -9.19
C LEU A 3 7.39 -20.58 -8.30
N MET A 4 6.81 -19.49 -7.83
CA MET A 4 5.66 -19.52 -6.94
C MET A 4 4.58 -18.57 -7.45
N PRO A 5 3.31 -18.99 -7.52
CA PRO A 5 2.22 -18.09 -7.84
C PRO A 5 2.04 -17.05 -6.73
N VAL A 6 1.80 -15.80 -7.10
CA VAL A 6 1.56 -14.72 -6.12
C VAL A 6 0.26 -14.96 -5.35
N TYR A 7 -0.76 -15.48 -6.05
CA TYR A 7 -2.09 -15.77 -5.51
C TYR A 7 -2.47 -17.24 -5.67
N GLY A 8 -3.44 -17.68 -4.86
CA GLY A 8 -4.02 -19.03 -4.92
C GLY A 8 -3.60 -19.91 -3.73
N PRO A 9 -4.16 -21.13 -3.65
CA PRO A 9 -3.74 -22.09 -2.63
C PRO A 9 -2.24 -22.37 -2.79
N ASP A 10 -1.50 -22.35 -1.67
CA ASP A 10 -0.03 -22.47 -1.62
C ASP A 10 0.77 -21.34 -2.30
N GLY A 11 0.11 -20.24 -2.71
CA GLY A 11 0.79 -19.08 -3.28
C GLY A 11 1.59 -18.27 -2.27
N TRP A 12 2.40 -17.35 -2.78
CA TRP A 12 3.23 -16.43 -1.99
C TRP A 12 2.42 -15.73 -0.90
N ARG A 13 1.21 -15.28 -1.22
CA ARG A 13 0.33 -14.59 -0.28
C ARG A 13 -0.02 -15.44 0.95
N GLU A 14 -0.29 -16.74 0.79
CA GLU A 14 -0.64 -17.63 1.91
C GLU A 14 0.56 -17.91 2.81
N ARG A 15 1.77 -17.94 2.24
CA ARG A 15 3.00 -18.31 2.97
C ARG A 15 3.75 -17.13 3.57
N TYR A 16 3.66 -15.95 2.94
CA TYR A 16 4.48 -14.78 3.29
C TYR A 16 3.65 -13.48 3.44
N GLY A 17 2.44 -13.44 2.90
CA GLY A 17 1.62 -12.22 2.79
C GLY A 17 0.82 -11.87 4.05
N GLU A 18 0.58 -12.83 4.94
CA GLU A 18 -0.22 -12.62 6.16
C GLU A 18 0.35 -11.51 7.06
N ALA A 19 1.68 -11.40 7.12
CA ALA A 19 2.38 -10.36 7.89
C ALA A 19 2.22 -8.94 7.31
N ILE A 20 1.85 -8.79 6.04
CA ILE A 20 1.71 -7.49 5.36
C ILE A 20 0.24 -7.06 5.33
N ALA A 21 -0.66 -8.00 5.16
CA ALA A 21 -2.09 -7.77 5.12
C ALA A 21 -2.78 -8.84 5.96
N GLY A 22 -3.11 -8.50 7.21
CA GLY A 22 -3.80 -9.40 8.14
C GLY A 22 -5.20 -9.85 7.68
N SER A 23 -5.66 -9.44 6.50
CA SER A 23 -6.83 -10.00 5.83
C SER A 23 -6.60 -10.14 4.33
N ASP A 24 -7.31 -11.09 3.72
CA ASP A 24 -7.39 -11.35 2.28
C ASP A 24 -7.62 -10.08 1.44
N ASN A 25 -8.54 -9.24 1.93
CA ASN A 25 -8.87 -7.98 1.29
C ASN A 25 -7.72 -6.98 1.34
N GLY A 26 -6.90 -6.98 2.40
CA GLY A 26 -5.81 -6.05 2.58
C GLY A 26 -4.82 -6.10 1.42
N LEU A 27 -4.41 -7.29 0.98
CA LEU A 27 -3.44 -7.43 -0.11
C LEU A 27 -4.03 -7.02 -1.48
N ARG A 28 -5.33 -7.27 -1.70
CA ARG A 28 -6.06 -6.76 -2.89
C ARG A 28 -6.09 -5.23 -2.92
N TYR A 29 -6.22 -4.58 -1.77
CA TYR A 29 -6.12 -3.13 -1.66
C TYR A 29 -4.68 -2.62 -1.84
N PHE A 30 -3.66 -3.45 -1.63
CA PHE A 30 -2.24 -3.08 -1.82
C PHE A 30 -1.73 -3.30 -3.24
N LEU A 31 -2.12 -4.39 -3.91
CA LEU A 31 -1.74 -4.68 -5.30
C LEU A 31 -2.64 -3.96 -6.31
N THR A 32 -2.75 -2.64 -6.13
CA THR A 32 -3.35 -1.72 -7.11
C THR A 32 -2.58 -1.77 -8.44
N PRO A 33 -3.19 -1.42 -9.59
CA PRO A 33 -2.53 -1.41 -10.90
C PRO A 33 -1.11 -0.80 -10.87
N ASP A 34 -0.98 0.39 -10.29
CA ASP A 34 0.33 1.08 -10.20
C ASP A 34 1.41 0.27 -9.46
N VAL A 35 1.03 -0.47 -8.41
CA VAL A 35 1.98 -1.31 -7.64
C VAL A 35 2.37 -2.52 -8.46
N LYS A 36 1.43 -3.11 -9.20
CA LYS A 36 1.72 -4.22 -10.10
C LYS A 36 2.69 -3.79 -11.19
N ASP A 37 2.46 -2.62 -11.79
CA ASP A 37 3.34 -2.09 -12.84
C ASP A 37 4.74 -1.83 -12.29
N GLU A 38 4.87 -1.28 -11.07
CA GLU A 38 6.17 -1.08 -10.41
C GLU A 38 6.88 -2.41 -10.13
N LEU A 39 6.16 -3.43 -9.63
CA LEU A 39 6.72 -4.74 -9.34
C LEU A 39 7.10 -5.52 -10.62
N LEU A 40 6.31 -5.37 -11.69
CA LEU A 40 6.60 -5.92 -13.02
C LEU A 40 7.84 -5.27 -13.63
N ALA A 41 7.93 -3.93 -13.58
CA ALA A 41 9.08 -3.19 -14.08
C ALA A 41 10.36 -3.52 -13.30
N ALA A 42 10.25 -3.78 -11.99
CA ALA A 42 11.35 -4.21 -11.14
C ALA A 42 11.74 -5.69 -11.34
N GLY A 43 10.97 -6.45 -12.15
CA GLY A 43 11.19 -7.88 -12.39
C GLY A 43 10.95 -8.74 -11.15
N VAL A 44 10.21 -8.23 -10.16
CA VAL A 44 9.93 -8.93 -8.90
C VAL A 44 8.73 -9.86 -9.04
N ILE A 45 7.79 -9.49 -9.91
CA ILE A 45 6.71 -10.37 -10.35
C ILE A 45 6.69 -10.43 -11.88
N PHE A 46 6.11 -11.50 -12.40
CA PHE A 46 5.92 -11.68 -13.83
C PHE A 46 4.64 -12.48 -14.09
N THR A 47 4.15 -12.46 -15.33
CA THR A 47 2.89 -13.13 -15.70
C THR A 47 3.19 -14.33 -16.58
N ILE A 48 2.73 -15.52 -16.17
CA ILE A 48 2.78 -16.76 -16.95
C ILE A 48 1.37 -17.30 -17.11
N SER A 49 0.89 -17.47 -18.34
CA SER A 49 -0.42 -18.07 -18.65
C SER A 49 -1.55 -17.49 -17.80
N SER A 50 -1.61 -16.15 -17.69
CA SER A 50 -2.54 -15.34 -16.88
C SER A 50 -2.36 -15.36 -15.35
N ARG A 51 -1.37 -16.09 -14.82
CA ARG A 51 -1.04 -16.09 -13.38
C ARG A 51 0.16 -15.21 -13.11
N MET A 52 0.04 -14.37 -12.07
CA MET A 52 1.19 -13.67 -11.50
C MET A 52 2.04 -14.64 -10.70
N MET A 53 3.34 -14.59 -10.94
CA MET A 53 4.35 -15.45 -10.36
C MET A 53 5.49 -14.59 -9.80
N THR A 54 6.21 -15.14 -8.84
CA THR A 54 7.50 -14.64 -8.35
C THR A 54 8.48 -15.81 -8.32
N ASP A 55 9.74 -15.54 -8.62
CA ASP A 55 10.87 -16.45 -8.43
C ASP A 55 11.66 -16.17 -7.15
N ASP A 56 11.33 -15.06 -6.47
CA ASP A 56 11.92 -14.60 -5.22
C ASP A 56 10.82 -14.10 -4.25
N PRO A 57 10.35 -14.97 -3.35
CA PRO A 57 9.29 -14.64 -2.41
C PRO A 57 9.73 -13.60 -1.36
N GLU A 58 11.00 -13.58 -0.95
CA GLU A 58 11.48 -12.62 0.05
C GLU A 58 11.59 -11.22 -0.55
N ARG A 59 12.14 -11.12 -1.76
CA ARG A 59 12.25 -9.84 -2.48
C ARG A 59 10.87 -9.23 -2.78
N LEU A 60 9.87 -10.06 -3.10
CA LEU A 60 8.50 -9.58 -3.26
C LEU A 60 7.94 -8.98 -1.95
N LYS A 61 8.21 -9.63 -0.81
CA LYS A 61 7.82 -9.12 0.50
C LYS A 61 8.44 -7.77 0.80
N GLU A 62 9.76 -7.65 0.61
CA GLU A 62 10.49 -6.40 0.84
C GLU A 62 10.00 -5.27 -0.05
N ALA A 63 9.85 -5.53 -1.36
CA ALA A 63 9.37 -4.54 -2.31
C ALA A 63 7.98 -4.01 -1.93
N LEU A 64 7.08 -4.89 -1.51
CA LEU A 64 5.75 -4.49 -1.04
C LEU A 64 5.81 -3.63 0.23
N ILE A 65 6.65 -4.00 1.20
CA ILE A 65 6.84 -3.22 2.43
C ILE A 65 7.38 -1.82 2.11
N GLU A 66 8.36 -1.70 1.20
CA GLU A 66 8.94 -0.42 0.81
C GLU A 66 7.93 0.48 0.07
N ILE A 67 7.11 -0.10 -0.82
CA ILE A 67 6.00 0.60 -1.47
C ILE A 67 5.01 1.12 -0.44
N ILE A 68 4.64 0.31 0.56
CA ILE A 68 3.72 0.70 1.63
C ILE A 68 4.30 1.86 2.46
N LYS A 69 5.56 1.75 2.92
CA LYS A 69 6.24 2.81 3.68
C LYS A 69 6.25 4.12 2.90
N ARG A 70 6.63 4.08 1.62
CA ARG A 70 6.68 5.25 0.73
C ARG A 70 5.31 5.89 0.54
N ARG A 71 4.26 5.09 0.33
CA ARG A 71 2.88 5.57 0.22
C ARG A 71 2.35 6.17 1.53
N SER A 72 2.65 5.53 2.67
CA SER A 72 2.29 6.06 4.00
C SER A 72 2.97 7.39 4.27
N LYS A 73 4.27 7.52 3.95
CA LYS A 73 5.02 8.78 4.06
C LYS A 73 4.42 9.87 3.17
N ALA A 74 4.09 9.56 1.91
CA ALA A 74 3.45 10.50 1.00
C ALA A 74 2.07 10.96 1.50
N ARG A 75 1.27 10.06 2.07
CA ARG A 75 -0.02 10.41 2.69
C ARG A 75 0.15 11.30 3.92
N ALA A 76 1.12 11.00 4.79
CA ALA A 76 1.42 11.83 5.95
C ALA A 76 1.84 13.25 5.54
N LEU A 77 2.73 13.39 4.54
CA LEU A 77 3.16 14.69 4.03
C LEU A 77 2.02 15.50 3.40
N ARG A 78 1.12 14.84 2.66
CA ARG A 78 -0.09 15.50 2.12
C ARG A 78 -1.02 15.98 3.23
N ARG A 79 -1.18 15.20 4.30
CA ARG A 79 -2.01 15.57 5.45
C ARG A 79 -1.46 16.80 6.17
N ILE A 80 -0.13 16.82 6.41
CA ILE A 80 0.57 17.98 6.98
C ILE A 80 0.42 19.21 6.08
N SER A 81 0.54 19.04 4.76
CA SER A 81 0.39 20.14 3.80
C SER A 81 -1.04 20.71 3.79
N ILE A 82 -2.07 19.86 3.93
CA ILE A 82 -3.48 20.30 4.02
C ILE A 82 -3.75 21.02 5.34
N GLU A 83 -3.22 20.51 6.46
CA GLU A 83 -3.33 21.17 7.77
C GLU A 83 -2.60 22.51 7.82
N GLN A 84 -1.48 22.65 7.08
CA GLN A 84 -0.75 23.92 6.98
C GLN A 84 -1.36 24.90 5.95
N ALA A 85 -2.04 24.41 4.92
CA ALA A 85 -2.66 25.24 3.89
C ALA A 85 -4.04 25.79 4.27
N ALA A 86 -4.71 25.20 5.26
CA ALA A 86 -5.96 25.71 5.81
C ALA A 86 -5.73 26.24 7.23
N PRO A 87 -5.46 27.56 7.43
CA PRO A 87 -5.62 28.11 8.77
C PRO A 87 -7.10 27.90 9.13
N LEU A 88 -7.35 27.05 10.13
CA LEU A 88 -8.67 26.91 10.73
C LEU A 88 -9.14 28.33 11.06
N ARG A 89 -10.14 28.83 10.32
CA ARG A 89 -10.74 30.13 10.64
C ARG A 89 -11.17 30.04 12.11
N PRO A 90 -10.74 30.96 12.98
CA PRO A 90 -11.25 30.97 14.34
C PRO A 90 -12.77 31.07 14.24
N VAL A 91 -13.46 30.09 14.82
CA VAL A 91 -14.90 30.16 15.02
C VAL A 91 -15.12 31.40 15.89
N PRO A 92 -15.91 32.40 15.45
CA PRO A 92 -16.21 33.52 16.32
C PRO A 92 -16.98 32.98 17.52
N THR A 93 -16.37 33.03 18.70
CA THR A 93 -17.05 32.78 19.96
C THR A 93 -18.08 33.88 20.11
N THR A 94 -19.36 33.54 19.97
CA THR A 94 -20.46 34.44 20.32
C THR A 94 -20.51 34.55 21.84
N ASP A 95 -19.67 35.42 22.40
CA ASP A 95 -19.75 35.81 23.81
C ASP A 95 -19.55 37.32 23.88
N ASP A 96 -20.61 38.04 23.51
CA ASP A 96 -20.91 39.38 24.03
C ASP A 96 -22.30 39.78 23.52
N ALA A 97 -23.30 39.56 24.37
CA ALA A 97 -24.58 40.26 24.27
C ALA A 97 -24.87 40.88 25.65
N PRO A 98 -24.54 42.16 25.87
CA PRO A 98 -25.02 42.90 27.03
C PRO A 98 -26.42 43.46 26.73
N ALA A 99 -27.39 43.13 27.58
CA ALA A 99 -28.52 43.99 27.95
C ALA A 99 -29.24 43.42 29.18
#